data_AF-A0A845RXE8-F1
#
_entry.id   AF-A0A845RXE8-F1
#
_cell.length_a   1.000
_cell.length_b   1.000
_cell.length_c   1.000
_cell.angle_alpha   90.00
_cell.angle_beta   90.00
_cell.angle_gamma   90.00
#
_symmetry.space_group_name_H-M   'P 1'
#
loop_
_entity.id
_entity.type
_entity.pdbx_description
1 polymer ?
#
loop_
_entity_poly.entity_id
_entity_poly.type
_entity_poly.pdbx_seq_one_letter_code
_entity_poly.pdbx_strand_id
1 'polypeptide(L)'
;MLKTGLYEQLINKLLRQELSASNEKLIKTSAIDQEEAPRILSKYLAEVLETALSNVKDNGGGIKDQAALANRMIDLLANDLPEDRLTALSVDEKAELLLVLLDKENSIYALKLNDKAEVVRPVTSLAASSLFTGVGHEPSMFAELKREILSCDRIDMLVSFIKWSGLRLLIEEFKFIKKTNQLIVG
;
A
#
# COMPACT_ATOMS: atom_id res chain seq x y z
N MET A 1 25.93 -8.55 8.55
CA MET A 1 26.47 -9.83 8.02
C MET A 1 25.44 -10.52 7.17
N LEU A 2 25.61 -10.39 5.85
CA LEU A 2 24.82 -11.12 4.85
C LEU A 2 24.92 -12.64 5.05
N LYS A 3 23.77 -13.33 5.14
CA LYS A 3 23.69 -14.79 5.19
C LYS A 3 23.95 -15.39 3.79
N THR A 4 24.29 -16.67 3.69
CA THR A 4 24.37 -17.33 2.38
C THR A 4 22.96 -17.59 1.85
N GLY A 5 22.70 -17.24 0.58
CA GLY A 5 21.38 -17.39 -0.04
C GLY A 5 21.30 -16.75 -1.42
N LEU A 6 20.13 -16.84 -2.04
CA LEU A 6 19.79 -16.12 -3.27
C LEU A 6 19.21 -14.75 -2.90
N TYR A 7 19.59 -13.73 -3.67
CA TYR A 7 19.23 -12.35 -3.40
C TYR A 7 18.75 -11.66 -4.67
N GLU A 8 17.75 -10.81 -4.50
CA GLU A 8 17.28 -9.85 -5.48
C GLU A 8 17.16 -8.49 -4.77
N GLN A 9 18.29 -7.80 -4.63
CA GLN A 9 18.37 -6.51 -3.93
C GLN A 9 19.38 -5.57 -4.61
N LEU A 10 19.10 -4.28 -4.57
CA LEU A 10 20.02 -3.26 -5.07
C LEU A 10 21.26 -3.19 -4.18
N ILE A 11 22.44 -3.21 -4.81
CA ILE A 11 23.71 -3.13 -4.07
C ILE A 11 24.03 -1.68 -3.73
N ASN A 12 23.66 -1.28 -2.51
CA ASN A 12 24.01 0.03 -1.94
C ASN A 12 25.47 0.07 -1.45
N LYS A 13 25.92 1.24 -0.96
CA LYS A 13 27.31 1.46 -0.53
C LYS A 13 27.73 0.55 0.64
N LEU A 14 26.83 0.31 1.60
CA LEU A 14 27.11 -0.55 2.76
C LEU A 14 27.20 -2.02 2.35
N LEU A 15 26.26 -2.48 1.52
CA LEU A 15 26.28 -3.84 0.99
C LEU A 15 27.51 -4.08 0.12
N ARG A 16 27.96 -3.08 -0.65
CA ARG A 16 29.20 -3.16 -1.42
C ARG A 16 30.40 -3.45 -0.50
N GLN A 17 30.50 -2.77 0.63
CA GLN A 17 31.57 -2.99 1.61
C GLN A 17 31.49 -4.40 2.23
N GLU A 18 30.30 -4.86 2.62
CA GLU A 18 30.11 -6.22 3.15
C GLU A 18 30.48 -7.31 2.12
N LEU A 19 30.13 -7.11 0.85
CA LEU A 19 30.46 -8.02 -0.25
C LEU A 19 31.96 -8.04 -0.52
N SER A 20 32.63 -6.88 -0.50
CA SER A 20 34.09 -6.79 -0.66
C SER A 20 34.86 -7.44 0.48
N ALA A 21 34.32 -7.45 1.70
CA ALA A 21 34.91 -8.12 2.85
C ALA A 21 34.60 -9.63 2.92
N SER A 22 33.72 -10.14 2.05
CA SER A 22 33.32 -11.54 2.05
C SER A 22 34.31 -12.39 1.24
N ASN A 23 35.28 -12.99 1.93
CA ASN A 23 36.18 -13.98 1.33
C ASN A 23 35.45 -15.31 1.09
N GLU A 24 35.89 -16.05 0.06
CA GLU A 24 35.43 -17.42 -0.25
C GLU A 24 33.93 -17.58 -0.55
N LYS A 25 33.23 -16.51 -0.96
CA LYS A 25 31.83 -16.59 -1.40
C LYS A 25 31.69 -16.41 -2.90
N LEU A 26 30.77 -17.15 -3.51
CA LEU A 26 30.33 -16.91 -4.88
C LEU A 26 29.44 -15.67 -4.92
N ILE A 27 29.88 -14.63 -5.61
CA ILE A 27 29.12 -13.39 -5.79
C ILE A 27 28.78 -13.26 -7.28
N LYS A 28 27.48 -13.24 -7.60
CA LYS A 28 26.97 -12.99 -8.95
C LYS A 28 26.14 -11.72 -8.95
N THR A 29 26.46 -10.81 -9.86
CA THR A 29 25.74 -9.53 -10.02
C THR A 29 25.38 -9.32 -11.48
N SER A 30 24.25 -8.66 -11.74
CA SER A 30 23.89 -8.13 -13.06
C SER A 30 23.81 -6.60 -13.01
N ALA A 31 23.96 -5.96 -14.16
CA ALA A 31 23.57 -4.56 -14.31
C ALA A 31 22.05 -4.44 -14.13
N ILE A 32 21.60 -3.26 -13.69
CA ILE A 32 20.18 -2.92 -13.69
C ILE A 32 19.76 -2.73 -15.14
N ASP A 33 18.68 -3.41 -15.54
CA ASP A 33 18.07 -3.23 -16.85
C ASP A 33 17.49 -1.81 -16.98
N GLN A 34 17.66 -1.17 -18.14
CA GLN A 34 17.27 0.24 -18.32
C GLN A 34 15.75 0.45 -18.20
N GLU A 35 14.95 -0.50 -18.66
CA GLU A 35 13.48 -0.43 -18.62
C GLU A 35 12.96 -0.67 -17.20
N GLU A 36 13.66 -1.51 -16.41
CA GLU A 36 13.34 -1.78 -15.01
C GLU A 36 13.91 -0.73 -14.04
N ALA A 37 14.88 0.07 -14.46
CA ALA A 37 15.61 1.00 -13.60
C ALA A 37 14.70 1.98 -12.82
N PRO A 38 13.68 2.62 -13.43
CA PRO A 38 12.78 3.52 -12.70
C PRO A 38 12.06 2.81 -11.55
N ARG A 39 11.61 1.57 -11.78
CA ARG A 39 10.89 0.75 -10.79
C ARG A 39 11.82 0.31 -9.65
N ILE A 40 13.01 -0.16 -9.98
CA ILE A 40 13.98 -0.65 -8.99
C ILE A 40 14.51 0.50 -8.12
N LEU A 41 14.87 1.64 -8.73
CA LEU A 41 15.42 2.79 -8.01
C LEU A 41 14.37 3.51 -7.16
N SER A 42 13.13 3.64 -7.66
CA SER A 42 12.03 4.24 -6.86
C SER A 42 11.70 3.39 -5.64
N LYS A 43 11.64 2.06 -5.78
CA LYS A 43 11.45 1.15 -4.64
C LYS A 43 12.56 1.29 -3.60
N TYR A 44 13.82 1.33 -4.04
CA TYR A 44 14.94 1.53 -3.13
C TYR A 44 14.88 2.89 -2.42
N LEU A 45 14.55 3.97 -3.15
CA LEU A 45 14.37 5.29 -2.55
C LEU A 45 13.21 5.32 -1.54
N ALA A 46 12.11 4.61 -1.80
CA ALA A 46 11.00 4.51 -0.86
C ALA A 46 11.46 3.88 0.48
N GLU A 47 12.24 2.79 0.43
CA GLU A 47 12.80 2.14 1.63
C GLU A 47 13.74 3.09 2.41
N VAL A 48 14.57 3.87 1.71
CA VAL A 48 15.45 4.87 2.32
C VAL A 48 14.65 6.00 2.96
N LEU A 49 13.61 6.51 2.28
CA LEU A 49 12.75 7.56 2.79
C LEU A 49 11.94 7.11 4.00
N GLU A 50 11.42 5.88 3.99
CA GLU A 50 10.72 5.28 5.13
C GLU A 50 11.64 5.20 6.35
N THR A 51 12.89 4.78 6.15
CA THR A 51 13.91 4.77 7.22
C THR A 51 14.18 6.18 7.74
N ALA A 52 14.30 7.17 6.86
CA ALA A 52 14.54 8.56 7.25
C ALA A 52 13.36 9.16 8.04
N LEU A 53 12.12 8.94 7.59
CA LEU A 53 10.91 9.39 8.27
C LEU A 53 10.71 8.71 9.63
N SER A 54 11.02 7.41 9.72
CA SER A 54 11.02 6.66 10.98
C SER A 54 12.04 7.24 11.97
N ASN A 55 13.24 7.58 11.52
CA ASN A 55 14.24 8.23 12.36
C ASN A 55 13.79 9.62 12.86
N VAL A 56 13.03 10.38 12.07
CA VAL A 56 12.46 11.66 12.55
C VAL A 56 11.51 11.41 13.72
N LYS A 57 10.64 10.40 13.60
CA LYS A 57 9.73 9.99 14.67
C LYS A 57 10.48 9.52 15.92
N ASP A 58 11.49 8.66 15.75
CA ASP A 58 12.26 8.10 16.86
C ASP A 58 13.08 9.17 17.61
N ASN A 59 13.44 10.26 16.93
CA ASN A 59 14.11 11.42 17.53
C ASN A 59 13.14 12.50 18.08
N GLY A 60 11.85 12.15 18.28
CA GLY A 60 10.86 13.02 18.90
C GLY A 60 10.10 13.95 17.96
N GLY A 61 10.30 13.82 16.64
CA GLY A 61 9.55 14.55 15.62
C GLY A 61 8.12 14.02 15.43
N GLY A 62 7.18 14.92 15.16
CA GLY A 62 5.78 14.59 14.88
C GLY A 62 5.48 14.36 13.40
N ILE A 63 4.19 14.20 13.09
CA ILE A 63 3.72 14.09 11.70
C ILE A 63 4.06 15.34 10.86
N LYS A 64 4.05 16.53 11.49
CA LYS A 64 4.41 17.79 10.82
C LYS A 64 5.87 17.83 10.39
N ASP A 65 6.77 17.32 11.23
CA ASP A 65 8.21 17.25 10.91
C ASP A 65 8.49 16.27 9.78
N GLN A 66 7.77 15.15 9.77
CA GLN A 66 7.81 14.15 8.70
C GLN A 66 7.26 14.72 7.38
N ALA A 67 6.11 15.41 7.41
CA ALA A 67 5.55 16.09 6.24
C ALA A 67 6.50 17.18 5.71
N ALA A 68 7.13 17.96 6.59
CA ALA A 68 8.12 18.94 6.20
C ALA A 68 9.36 18.30 5.54
N LEU A 69 9.81 17.14 6.02
CA LEU A 69 10.87 16.38 5.36
C LEU A 69 10.44 15.91 3.97
N ALA A 70 9.23 15.37 3.83
CA ALA A 70 8.68 14.93 2.55
C ALA A 70 8.63 16.10 1.54
N ASN A 71 8.12 17.26 1.95
CA ASN A 71 8.03 18.44 1.07
C ASN A 71 9.40 18.94 0.65
N ARG A 72 10.40 18.96 1.55
CA ARG A 72 11.79 19.28 1.16
C ARG A 72 12.34 18.35 0.09
N MET A 73 11.99 17.06 0.15
CA MET A 73 12.42 16.10 -0.89
C MET A 73 11.71 16.36 -2.22
N ILE A 74 10.42 16.71 -2.19
CA ILE A 74 9.65 17.09 -3.39
C ILE A 74 10.27 18.35 -4.03
N ASP A 75 10.58 19.37 -3.23
CA ASP A 75 11.21 20.61 -3.72
C ASP A 75 12.57 20.36 -4.36
N LEU A 76 13.38 19.47 -3.77
CA LEU A 76 14.67 19.08 -4.35
C LEU A 76 14.50 18.42 -5.73
N LEU A 77 13.52 17.53 -5.87
CA LEU A 77 13.23 16.88 -7.16
C LEU A 77 12.67 17.87 -8.19
N ALA A 78 11.85 18.82 -7.74
CA ALA A 78 11.27 19.85 -8.60
C ALA A 78 12.32 20.83 -9.16
N ASN A 79 13.42 21.10 -8.43
CA ASN A 79 14.47 21.99 -8.92
C ASN A 79 15.25 21.41 -10.12
N ASP A 80 15.37 20.09 -10.20
CA ASP A 80 16.11 19.41 -11.27
C ASP A 80 15.24 19.05 -12.48
N LEU A 81 13.92 19.24 -12.37
CA LEU A 81 12.95 18.88 -13.39
C LEU A 81 12.20 20.14 -13.88
N PRO A 82 12.03 20.34 -15.19
CA PRO A 82 11.39 21.54 -15.75
C PRO A 82 9.87 21.61 -15.51
N GLU A 83 9.31 20.76 -14.64
CA GLU A 83 7.87 20.58 -14.49
C GLU A 83 7.39 21.05 -13.11
N ASP A 84 6.67 22.18 -13.11
CA ASP A 84 5.99 22.76 -11.93
C ASP A 84 4.93 21.84 -11.29
N ARG A 85 4.69 20.65 -11.85
CA ARG A 85 3.71 19.69 -11.32
C ARG A 85 4.16 19.01 -10.04
N LEU A 86 5.46 18.85 -9.81
CA LEU A 86 5.93 18.15 -8.62
C LEU A 86 5.66 18.95 -7.33
N THR A 87 5.84 20.27 -7.36
CA THR A 87 5.55 21.14 -6.21
C THR A 87 4.07 21.10 -5.81
N ALA A 88 3.17 20.93 -6.79
CA ALA A 88 1.73 20.74 -6.55
C ALA A 88 1.38 19.40 -5.85
N LEU A 89 2.32 18.46 -5.77
CA LEU A 89 2.16 17.18 -5.05
C LEU A 89 2.66 17.24 -3.59
N SER A 90 3.04 18.43 -3.11
CA SER A 90 3.45 18.61 -1.71
C SER A 90 2.36 18.20 -0.73
N VAL A 91 2.77 17.62 0.40
CA VAL A 91 1.90 17.27 1.51
C VAL A 91 1.28 18.55 2.08
N ASP A 92 -0.05 18.57 2.18
CA ASP A 92 -0.82 19.64 2.80
C ASP A 92 -0.44 19.84 4.28
N GLU A 93 -0.63 21.05 4.81
CA GLU A 93 -0.28 21.43 6.18
C GLU A 93 -0.90 20.52 7.25
N LYS A 94 -2.06 19.92 6.97
CA LYS A 94 -2.75 19.03 7.90
C LYS A 94 -2.23 17.60 7.87
N ALA A 95 -1.54 17.19 6.80
CA ALA A 95 -1.04 15.82 6.60
C ALA A 95 -2.13 14.74 6.82
N GLU A 96 -3.28 14.91 6.17
CA GLU A 96 -4.44 14.03 6.30
C GLU A 96 -4.52 13.00 5.16
N LEU A 97 -5.16 11.86 5.44
CA LEU A 97 -5.49 10.85 4.43
C LEU A 97 -6.95 11.02 4.00
N LEU A 98 -7.19 11.14 2.69
CA LEU A 98 -8.54 11.09 2.15
C LEU A 98 -9.07 9.66 2.20
N LEU A 99 -10.03 9.39 3.09
CA LEU A 99 -10.61 8.05 3.28
C LEU A 99 -11.90 7.82 2.49
N VAL A 100 -12.65 8.88 2.22
CA VAL A 100 -13.97 8.85 1.56
C VAL A 100 -14.18 10.16 0.80
N LEU A 101 -14.62 10.07 -0.45
CA LEU A 101 -15.15 11.18 -1.24
C LEU A 101 -16.35 10.64 -2.05
N LEU A 102 -17.55 11.15 -1.78
CA LEU A 102 -18.78 10.68 -2.39
C LEU A 102 -19.70 11.85 -2.75
N ASP A 103 -20.40 11.72 -3.88
CA ASP A 103 -21.49 12.62 -4.23
C ASP A 103 -22.69 12.38 -3.32
N LYS A 104 -23.18 13.45 -2.66
CA LYS A 104 -24.29 13.38 -1.71
C LYS A 104 -25.62 12.96 -2.35
N GLU A 105 -25.81 13.24 -3.64
CA GLU A 105 -27.13 13.15 -4.28
C GLU A 105 -27.24 12.02 -5.32
N ASN A 106 -26.12 11.47 -5.81
CA ASN A 106 -26.13 10.51 -6.94
C ASN A 106 -25.25 9.27 -6.73
N SER A 107 -24.82 9.00 -5.51
CA SER A 107 -23.97 7.85 -5.24
C SER A 107 -24.80 6.66 -4.78
N ILE A 108 -24.63 5.49 -5.39
CA ILE A 108 -25.12 4.20 -4.85
C ILE A 108 -24.63 4.04 -3.40
N TYR A 109 -23.51 4.68 -3.04
CA TYR A 109 -22.98 4.71 -1.69
C TYR A 109 -23.83 5.51 -0.68
N ALA A 110 -24.65 6.47 -1.12
CA ALA A 110 -25.64 7.12 -0.27
C ALA A 110 -26.74 6.14 0.18
N LEU A 111 -27.00 5.08 -0.60
CA LEU A 111 -27.87 3.95 -0.21
C LEU A 111 -27.13 2.88 0.61
N LYS A 112 -25.79 2.90 0.61
CA LYS A 112 -24.91 2.01 1.40
C LYS A 112 -24.50 2.64 2.74
N LEU A 113 -25.05 3.80 3.07
CA LEU A 113 -24.94 4.41 4.39
C LEU A 113 -25.62 3.48 5.40
N ASN A 114 -24.93 3.16 6.49
CA ASN A 114 -25.57 2.44 7.60
C ASN A 114 -26.64 3.32 8.27
N ASP A 115 -27.36 2.79 9.26
CA ASP A 115 -28.40 3.54 10.00
C ASP A 115 -27.90 4.85 10.66
N LYS A 116 -26.57 5.07 10.70
CA LYS A 116 -25.92 6.27 11.22
C LYS A 116 -25.36 7.20 10.14
N ALA A 117 -25.66 6.97 8.87
CA ALA A 117 -25.07 7.73 7.76
C ALA A 117 -23.54 7.65 7.69
N GLU A 118 -22.95 6.51 8.07
CA GLU A 118 -21.52 6.24 7.87
C GLU A 118 -21.32 5.33 6.65
N VAL A 119 -20.23 5.59 5.91
CA VAL A 119 -19.82 4.79 4.77
C VAL A 119 -19.25 3.46 5.25
N VAL A 120 -19.76 2.36 4.69
CA VAL A 120 -19.20 1.03 4.91
C VAL A 120 -17.82 0.96 4.23
N ARG A 121 -16.75 1.07 5.03
CA ARG A 121 -15.35 0.87 4.63
C ARG A 121 -14.72 -0.19 5.54
N PRO A 122 -13.83 -1.06 5.04
CA PRO A 122 -12.99 -1.91 5.88
C PRO A 122 -12.20 -1.12 6.92
N VAL A 123 -11.82 -1.78 8.01
CA VAL A 123 -10.87 -1.22 8.98
C VAL A 123 -9.45 -1.28 8.42
N THR A 124 -9.14 -2.33 7.66
CA THR A 124 -7.85 -2.48 6.97
C THR A 124 -7.66 -1.41 5.89
N SER A 125 -6.41 -1.26 5.46
CA SER A 125 -6.08 -0.37 4.34
C SER A 125 -6.57 -0.98 3.03
N LEU A 126 -7.27 -0.18 2.22
CA LEU A 126 -7.61 -0.56 0.84
C LEU A 126 -6.42 -0.45 -0.11
N ALA A 127 -5.37 0.30 0.26
CA ALA A 127 -4.21 0.56 -0.58
C ALA A 127 -3.03 -0.41 -0.30
N ALA A 128 -3.10 -1.17 0.79
CA ALA A 128 -2.04 -2.08 1.20
C ALA A 128 -2.58 -3.50 1.38
N SER A 129 -1.75 -4.50 1.07
CA SER A 129 -2.10 -5.90 1.32
C SER A 129 -2.26 -6.17 2.81
N SER A 130 -3.34 -6.88 3.16
CA SER A 130 -3.62 -7.29 4.53
C SER A 130 -3.43 -8.81 4.67
N LEU A 131 -2.64 -9.23 5.66
CA LEU A 131 -2.47 -10.64 6.01
C LEU A 131 -3.32 -10.93 7.26
N PHE A 132 -4.24 -11.89 7.15
CA PHE A 132 -5.05 -12.37 8.26
C PHE A 132 -4.51 -13.71 8.74
N THR A 133 -4.05 -13.77 9.99
CA THR A 133 -3.48 -14.99 10.60
C THR A 133 -4.46 -15.67 11.56
N GLY A 134 -5.59 -15.03 11.84
CA GLY A 134 -6.65 -15.58 12.71
C GLY A 134 -6.38 -15.37 14.19
N VAL A 135 -5.44 -14.48 14.54
CA VAL A 135 -5.15 -14.12 15.91
C VAL A 135 -6.24 -13.17 16.43
N GLY A 136 -6.68 -13.36 17.69
CA GLY A 136 -7.90 -12.71 18.21
C GLY A 136 -7.88 -11.17 18.32
N HIS A 137 -6.74 -10.51 18.12
CA HIS A 137 -6.64 -9.04 18.08
C HIS A 137 -6.67 -8.47 16.65
N GLU A 138 -6.72 -9.32 15.62
CA GLU A 138 -6.90 -8.88 14.23
C GLU A 138 -8.38 -8.61 13.93
N PRO A 139 -8.70 -7.69 13.00
CA PRO A 139 -10.02 -7.61 12.42
C PRO A 139 -10.42 -8.98 11.84
N SER A 140 -11.67 -9.39 12.03
CA SER A 140 -12.15 -10.64 11.45
C SER A 140 -12.06 -10.58 9.93
N MET A 141 -11.32 -11.51 9.32
CA MET A 141 -11.20 -11.62 7.86
C MET A 141 -12.57 -11.61 7.17
N PHE A 142 -13.55 -12.35 7.71
CA PHE A 142 -14.89 -12.37 7.14
C PHE A 142 -15.61 -11.03 7.27
N ALA A 143 -15.44 -10.31 8.37
CA ALA A 143 -16.03 -8.98 8.53
C ALA A 143 -15.40 -7.97 7.56
N GLU A 144 -14.07 -8.02 7.39
CA GLU A 144 -13.36 -7.16 6.45
C GLU A 144 -13.76 -7.48 5.00
N LEU A 145 -13.82 -8.76 4.61
CA LEU A 145 -14.33 -9.15 3.29
C LEU A 145 -15.75 -8.65 3.06
N LYS A 146 -16.67 -8.77 4.03
CA LYS A 146 -18.03 -8.22 3.89
C LYS A 146 -18.00 -6.72 3.63
N ARG A 147 -17.17 -5.96 4.37
CA ARG A 147 -17.02 -4.51 4.20
C ARG A 147 -16.41 -4.17 2.84
N GLU A 148 -15.38 -4.89 2.40
CA GLU A 148 -14.76 -4.74 1.08
C GLU A 148 -15.78 -4.96 -0.03
N ILE A 149 -16.50 -6.09 0.02
CA ILE A 149 -17.58 -6.44 -0.91
C ILE A 149 -18.59 -5.27 -0.97
N LEU A 150 -19.17 -4.88 0.16
CA LEU A 150 -20.17 -3.81 0.15
C LEU A 150 -19.63 -2.46 -0.34
N SER A 151 -18.34 -2.19 -0.12
CA SER A 151 -17.68 -0.93 -0.52
C SER A 151 -17.18 -0.88 -1.98
N CYS A 152 -17.19 -1.99 -2.72
CA CYS A 152 -16.62 -2.04 -4.06
C CYS A 152 -17.68 -2.08 -5.17
N ASP A 153 -17.25 -1.74 -6.39
CA ASP A 153 -18.04 -1.86 -7.62
C ASP A 153 -17.80 -3.19 -8.35
N ARG A 154 -16.63 -3.80 -8.11
CA ARG A 154 -16.17 -5.04 -8.73
C ARG A 154 -15.31 -5.83 -7.75
N ILE A 155 -15.41 -7.15 -7.84
CA ILE A 155 -14.56 -8.09 -7.13
C ILE A 155 -13.91 -9.02 -8.13
N ASP A 156 -12.58 -9.12 -8.06
CA ASP A 156 -11.79 -10.14 -8.71
C ASP A 156 -11.17 -11.02 -7.61
N MET A 157 -11.48 -12.33 -7.62
CA MET A 157 -10.99 -13.27 -6.62
C MET A 157 -10.03 -14.27 -7.27
N LEU A 158 -8.78 -14.29 -6.83
CA LEU A 158 -7.82 -15.34 -7.19
C LEU A 158 -7.73 -16.35 -6.05
N VAL A 159 -8.41 -17.49 -6.18
CA VAL A 159 -8.45 -18.51 -5.12
C VAL A 159 -8.24 -19.89 -5.69
N SER A 160 -7.32 -20.66 -5.11
CA SER A 160 -7.02 -22.03 -5.54
C SER A 160 -8.12 -23.03 -5.17
N PHE A 161 -8.79 -22.83 -4.03
CA PHE A 161 -9.92 -23.64 -3.59
C PHE A 161 -10.82 -22.90 -2.59
N ILE A 162 -12.13 -23.00 -2.75
CA ILE A 162 -13.13 -22.40 -1.84
C ILE A 162 -14.07 -23.48 -1.32
N LYS A 163 -14.21 -23.57 0.02
CA LYS A 163 -15.25 -24.39 0.65
C LYS A 163 -16.60 -23.69 0.57
N TRP A 164 -17.66 -24.43 0.22
CA TRP A 164 -19.04 -23.91 0.21
C TRP A 164 -19.45 -23.30 1.56
N SER A 165 -19.03 -23.90 2.67
CA SER A 165 -19.30 -23.38 4.02
C SER A 165 -18.72 -21.98 4.26
N GLY A 166 -17.57 -21.66 3.65
CA GLY A 166 -17.00 -20.32 3.71
C GLY A 166 -17.73 -19.33 2.80
N LEU A 167 -18.05 -19.75 1.57
CA LEU A 167 -18.77 -18.90 0.61
C LEU A 167 -20.17 -18.51 1.11
N ARG A 168 -20.84 -19.43 1.81
CA ARG A 168 -22.17 -19.20 2.40
C ARG A 168 -22.19 -17.98 3.33
N LEU A 169 -21.08 -17.65 3.98
CA LEU A 169 -21.00 -16.51 4.90
C LEU A 169 -21.01 -15.16 4.20
N LEU A 170 -20.75 -15.11 2.89
CA LEU A 170 -20.63 -13.89 2.06
C LEU A 170 -21.72 -13.78 0.99
N ILE A 171 -22.65 -14.74 0.94
CA ILE A 171 -23.58 -14.89 -0.20
C ILE A 171 -24.54 -13.71 -0.33
N GLU A 172 -24.94 -13.10 0.79
CA GLU A 172 -25.87 -11.97 0.78
C GLU A 172 -25.16 -10.71 0.26
N GLU A 173 -23.91 -10.49 0.65
CA GLU A 173 -23.11 -9.37 0.15
C GLU A 173 -22.80 -9.54 -1.36
N PHE A 174 -22.53 -10.76 -1.84
CA PHE A 174 -22.38 -11.01 -3.28
C PHE A 174 -23.67 -10.77 -4.06
N LYS A 175 -24.83 -11.20 -3.54
CA LYS A 175 -26.13 -10.91 -4.18
C LYS A 175 -26.41 -9.41 -4.25
N PHE A 176 -26.02 -8.68 -3.20
CA PHE A 176 -26.17 -7.22 -3.14
C PHE A 176 -25.37 -6.52 -4.24
N ILE A 177 -24.08 -6.86 -4.40
CA ILE A 177 -23.27 -6.32 -5.52
C ILE A 177 -23.85 -6.72 -6.86
N LYS A 178 -24.28 -7.97 -7.05
CA LYS A 178 -24.78 -8.44 -8.36
C LYS A 178 -25.97 -7.62 -8.87
N LYS A 179 -26.79 -7.08 -7.97
CA LYS A 179 -27.90 -6.19 -8.32
C LYS A 179 -27.43 -4.79 -8.72
N THR A 180 -26.22 -4.40 -8.32
CA THR A 180 -25.63 -3.08 -8.59
C THR A 180 -24.54 -3.11 -9.69
N ASN A 181 -23.86 -4.23 -9.98
CA ASN A 181 -22.97 -4.49 -11.15
C ASN A 181 -22.48 -5.97 -11.23
N GLN A 182 -21.84 -6.38 -12.34
CA GLN A 182 -21.43 -7.78 -12.64
C GLN A 182 -20.20 -8.28 -11.82
N LEU A 183 -20.32 -9.48 -11.26
CA LEU A 183 -19.22 -10.26 -10.64
C LEU A 183 -18.55 -11.17 -11.70
N ILE A 184 -17.21 -11.18 -11.77
CA ILE A 184 -16.43 -12.13 -12.57
C ILE A 184 -15.58 -12.96 -11.62
N VAL A 185 -15.81 -14.27 -11.58
CA VAL A 185 -14.96 -15.22 -10.87
C VAL A 185 -14.14 -15.93 -11.93
N GLY A 186 -12.82 -15.71 -11.93
CA GLY A 186 -11.85 -16.36 -12.82
C GLY A 186 -11.27 -17.62 -12.21
#